data_AF-X1IHW3-F1
#
_entry.id   AF-X1IHW3-F1
#
_cell.length_a   1.000
_cell.length_b   1.000
_cell.length_c   1.000
_cell.angle_alpha   90.00
_cell.angle_beta   90.00
_cell.angle_gamma   90.00
#
_symmetry.space_group_name_H-M   'P 1'
#
loop_
_entity.id
_entity.type
_entity.pdbx_description
1 polymer ?
#
loop_
_entity_poly.entity_id
_entity_poly.type
_entity_poly.pdbx_seq_one_letter_code
_entity_poly.pdbx_strand_id
1 'polypeptide(L)'
;MGYAEVSVNSPVAQRRTFSYAIPSGLTIDVGQAVWVPFGDKLLQGIVLELSDYPSVEETREIAGIIDPHPVLSPARVRLARWLSEYYLSPLFEAVALMLPPGFERKTVTFISTPSTTQEPDMSSLTQEQRGVLELVWKRGKISLRELEKRLGSKQAKLIISQLVSQGLIVKGYELEKI
;
A
#
# COMPACT_ATOMS: atom_id res chain seq x y z
N MET A 1 9.51 18.55 0.47
CA MET A 1 8.17 18.04 0.78
C MET A 1 8.29 16.63 1.30
N GLY A 2 8.11 16.45 2.61
CA GLY A 2 8.24 15.16 3.30
C GLY A 2 6.91 14.43 3.51
N TYR A 3 5.78 15.05 3.15
CA TYR A 3 4.44 14.53 3.41
C TYR A 3 3.53 14.69 2.20
N ALA A 4 2.51 13.84 2.14
CA ALA A 4 1.50 13.85 1.09
C ALA A 4 0.10 13.70 1.68
N GLU A 5 -0.85 14.47 1.15
CA GLU A 5 -2.27 14.32 1.42
C GLU A 5 -2.89 13.40 0.36
N VAL A 6 -3.41 12.27 0.82
CA VAL A 6 -3.88 11.20 -0.07
C VAL A 6 -5.39 11.01 0.09
N SER A 7 -6.10 11.00 -1.04
CA SER A 7 -7.48 10.51 -1.09
C SER A 7 -7.45 8.99 -1.23
N VAL A 8 -8.08 8.27 -0.30
CA VAL A 8 -7.99 6.81 -0.18
C VAL A 8 -9.25 6.15 -0.71
N ASN A 9 -9.09 5.05 -1.45
CA ASN A 9 -10.19 4.21 -1.96
C ASN A 9 -10.90 3.45 -0.82
N SER A 10 -11.70 4.16 -0.04
CA SER A 10 -12.47 3.60 1.06
C SER A 10 -13.78 4.38 1.24
N PRO A 11 -14.94 3.73 1.34
CA PRO A 11 -16.21 4.41 1.65
C PRO A 11 -16.17 5.22 2.95
N VAL A 12 -15.31 4.81 3.90
CA VAL A 12 -15.15 5.48 5.20
C VAL A 12 -14.32 6.77 5.10
N ALA A 13 -13.51 6.93 4.05
CA ALA A 13 -12.72 8.15 3.82
C ALA A 13 -13.60 9.37 3.52
N GLN A 14 -14.80 9.15 2.97
CA GLN A 14 -15.76 10.19 2.60
C GLN A 14 -15.08 11.30 1.77
N ARG A 15 -15.11 12.54 2.26
CA ARG A 15 -14.63 13.76 1.57
C ARG A 15 -13.25 14.23 2.04
N ARG A 16 -12.50 13.38 2.75
CA ARG A 16 -11.24 13.77 3.41
C ARG A 16 -10.03 13.21 2.68
N THR A 17 -8.91 13.89 2.84
CA THR A 17 -7.58 13.33 2.63
C THR A 17 -7.01 12.84 3.95
N PHE A 18 -5.96 12.03 3.86
CA PHE A 18 -5.20 11.54 5.00
C PHE A 18 -3.73 11.85 4.75
N SER A 19 -3.05 12.35 5.77
CA SER A 19 -1.63 12.69 5.72
C SER A 19 -0.77 11.44 5.86
N TYR A 20 0.20 11.30 4.96
CA TYR A 20 1.20 10.24 5.01
C TYR A 20 2.61 10.83 4.88
N ALA A 21 3.57 10.22 5.57
CA ALA A 21 4.99 10.51 5.35
C ALA A 21 5.48 9.86 4.05
N ILE A 22 6.36 10.56 3.34
CA ILE A 22 7.02 10.06 2.14
C ILE A 22 8.33 9.40 2.58
N PRO A 23 8.49 8.07 2.44
CA PRO A 23 9.71 7.40 2.86
C PRO A 23 10.92 7.84 2.03
N SER A 24 12.11 7.79 2.63
CA SER A 24 13.36 8.16 1.96
C SER A 24 13.58 7.31 0.70
N GLY A 25 13.91 7.96 -0.42
CA GLY A 25 14.14 7.29 -1.71
C GLY A 25 12.90 7.19 -2.59
N LEU A 26 11.73 7.60 -2.11
CA LEU A 26 10.51 7.69 -2.92
C LEU A 26 10.30 9.14 -3.39
N THR A 27 10.19 9.33 -4.70
CA THR A 27 9.80 10.63 -5.29
C THR A 27 8.34 10.55 -5.69
N ILE A 28 7.53 11.47 -5.19
CA ILE A 28 6.08 11.49 -5.39
C ILE A 28 5.66 12.86 -5.89
N ASP A 29 4.79 12.86 -6.90
CA ASP A 29 4.15 14.06 -7.44
C ASP A 29 2.66 14.13 -7.12
N VAL A 30 2.07 15.31 -7.28
CA VAL A 30 0.61 15.48 -7.23
C VAL A 30 -0.04 14.69 -8.37
N GLY A 31 -1.05 13.89 -8.05
CA GLY A 31 -1.72 12.97 -8.97
C GLY A 31 -1.09 11.58 -9.05
N GLN A 32 -0.03 11.30 -8.27
CA GLN A 32 0.56 9.97 -8.15
C GLN A 32 -0.43 8.96 -7.58
N ALA A 33 -0.45 7.77 -8.15
CA ALA A 33 -1.12 6.62 -7.58
C ALA A 33 -0.21 5.89 -6.60
N VAL A 34 -0.68 5.71 -5.37
CA VAL A 34 0.13 5.18 -4.25
C VAL A 34 -0.61 4.10 -3.48
N TRP A 35 0.17 3.21 -2.88
CA TRP A 35 -0.28 2.28 -1.87
C TRP A 35 -0.15 2.93 -0.50
N VAL A 36 -1.25 3.01 0.24
CA VAL A 36 -1.26 3.58 1.60
C VAL A 36 -1.91 2.64 2.59
N PRO A 37 -1.37 2.57 3.82
CA PRO A 37 -2.02 1.81 4.86
C PRO A 37 -3.21 2.59 5.45
N PHE A 38 -4.33 1.89 5.64
CA PHE A 38 -5.58 2.46 6.14
C PHE A 38 -6.23 1.47 7.13
N GLY A 39 -6.01 1.70 8.43
CA GLY A 39 -6.24 0.70 9.47
C GLY A 39 -5.39 -0.56 9.23
N ASP A 40 -6.02 -1.73 9.25
CA ASP A 40 -5.36 -3.03 9.00
C ASP A 40 -5.22 -3.37 7.51
N LYS A 41 -5.75 -2.51 6.63
CA LYS A 41 -5.76 -2.73 5.18
C LYS A 41 -4.69 -1.88 4.52
N LEU A 42 -4.26 -2.34 3.34
CA LEU A 42 -3.55 -1.49 2.39
C LEU A 42 -4.50 -1.18 1.24
N LEU A 43 -4.64 0.10 0.93
CA LEU A 43 -5.59 0.58 -0.07
C LEU A 43 -4.86 1.44 -1.10
N GLN A 44 -5.51 1.59 -2.26
CA GLN A 44 -5.09 2.54 -3.27
C GLN A 44 -5.44 3.94 -2.81
N GLY A 45 -4.57 4.89 -3.13
CA GLY A 45 -4.86 6.30 -2.98
C GLY A 45 -4.25 7.12 -4.09
N ILE A 46 -4.77 8.34 -4.25
CA ILE A 46 -4.22 9.36 -5.14
C ILE A 46 -3.72 10.52 -4.30
N VAL A 47 -2.47 10.92 -4.54
CA VAL A 47 -1.85 12.08 -3.90
C VAL A 47 -2.50 13.35 -4.47
N LEU A 48 -3.13 14.15 -3.62
CA LEU A 48 -3.81 15.38 -4.05
C LEU A 48 -3.02 16.63 -3.69
N GLU A 49 -2.08 16.54 -2.76
CA GLU A 49 -1.25 17.64 -2.31
C GLU A 49 0.02 17.09 -1.64
N LEU A 50 1.09 17.88 -1.70
CA LEU A 50 2.36 17.61 -1.04
C LEU A 50 2.61 18.72 -0.03
N SER A 51 3.29 18.39 1.07
CA SER A 51 3.59 19.34 2.15
C SER A 51 4.96 19.06 2.78
N ASP A 52 5.55 20.09 3.39
CA ASP A 52 6.73 19.94 4.25
C ASP A 52 6.37 19.57 5.69
N TYR A 53 5.11 19.77 6.09
CA TYR A 53 4.60 19.50 7.44
C TYR A 53 3.38 18.58 7.38
N PRO A 54 3.23 17.62 8.31
CA PRO A 54 2.05 16.79 8.36
C PRO A 54 0.87 17.57 8.92
N SER A 55 -0.35 17.25 8.48
CA SER A 55 -1.58 17.84 9.03
C SER A 55 -1.97 17.23 10.39
N VAL A 56 -1.24 16.20 10.84
CA VAL A 56 -1.46 15.44 12.08
C VAL A 56 -0.13 15.12 12.76
N GLU A 57 -0.17 14.85 14.06
CA GLU A 57 1.03 14.61 14.88
C GLU A 57 1.76 13.30 14.52
N GLU A 58 0.99 12.23 14.25
CA GLU A 58 1.53 10.93 13.85
C GLU A 58 1.05 10.56 12.45
N THR A 59 2.00 10.28 11.55
CA THR A 59 1.71 9.82 10.18
C THR A 59 2.28 8.44 9.94
N ARG A 60 1.54 7.62 9.20
CA ARG A 60 2.08 6.39 8.61
C ARG A 60 2.79 6.72 7.30
N GLU A 61 3.72 5.87 6.88
CA GLU A 61 4.41 6.04 5.60
C GLU A 61 3.58 5.53 4.42
N ILE A 62 3.81 6.14 3.25
CA ILE A 62 3.36 5.59 1.97
C ILE A 62 4.08 4.27 1.73
N ALA A 63 3.32 3.21 1.46
CA ALA A 63 3.86 1.87 1.31
C ALA A 63 4.53 1.64 -0.06
N GLY A 64 4.20 2.46 -1.06
CA GLY A 64 4.83 2.42 -2.38
C GLY A 64 4.04 3.15 -3.45
N ILE A 65 4.60 3.18 -4.66
CA ILE A 65 3.98 3.75 -5.85
C ILE A 65 3.29 2.63 -6.66
N ILE A 66 2.10 2.90 -7.18
CA ILE A 66 1.33 1.95 -8.03
C ILE A 66 1.77 2.07 -9.49
N ASP A 67 1.78 3.30 -10.01
CA ASP A 67 2.22 3.63 -11.37
C ASP A 67 3.37 4.62 -11.25
N PRO A 68 4.50 4.44 -11.97
CA PRO A 68 5.64 5.35 -11.89
C PRO A 68 5.31 6.79 -12.30
N HIS A 69 4.27 7.02 -13.11
CA HIS A 69 3.86 8.36 -13.53
C HIS A 69 2.56 8.80 -12.84
N PRO A 70 2.36 10.11 -12.62
CA PRO A 70 1.10 10.65 -12.16
C PRO A 70 -0.06 10.26 -13.09
N VAL A 71 -1.06 9.58 -12.54
CA VAL A 71 -2.24 9.16 -13.31
C VAL A 71 -3.23 10.31 -13.50
N LEU A 72 -3.14 11.35 -12.67
CA LEU A 72 -3.88 12.59 -12.80
C LEU A 72 -2.95 13.79 -12.95
N SER A 73 -3.34 14.75 -13.77
CA SER A 73 -2.69 16.06 -13.81
C SER A 73 -3.15 16.94 -12.65
N PRO A 74 -2.39 17.97 -12.26
CA PRO A 74 -2.81 18.92 -11.23
C PRO A 74 -4.16 19.59 -11.53
N ALA A 75 -4.50 19.80 -12.81
CA ALA A 75 -5.79 20.34 -13.21
C ALA A 75 -6.95 19.36 -12.91
N ARG A 76 -6.75 18.06 -13.14
CA ARG A 76 -7.73 17.01 -12.81
C ARG A 76 -7.88 16.84 -11.30
N VAL A 77 -6.79 16.95 -10.54
CA VAL A 77 -6.83 16.96 -9.07
C VAL A 77 -7.70 18.11 -8.55
N ARG A 78 -7.51 19.33 -9.08
CA ARG A 78 -8.35 20.48 -8.72
C ARG A 78 -9.81 20.27 -9.09
N LEU A 79 -10.08 19.71 -10.27
CA LEU A 79 -11.45 19.39 -10.71
C LEU A 79 -12.11 18.37 -9.78
N ALA A 80 -11.38 17.32 -9.38
CA ALA A 80 -11.91 16.30 -8.46
C ALA A 80 -12.26 16.89 -7.08
N ARG A 81 -11.40 17.77 -6.55
CA ARG A 81 -11.71 18.51 -5.31
C ARG A 81 -12.96 19.37 -5.47
N TRP A 82 -13.05 20.15 -6.54
CA TRP A 82 -14.23 20.97 -6.83
C TRP A 82 -15.51 20.14 -6.95
N LEU A 83 -15.47 19.00 -7.64
CA LEU A 83 -16.61 18.09 -7.76
C LEU A 83 -17.07 17.58 -6.39
N SER A 84 -16.13 17.11 -5.56
CA SER A 84 -16.42 16.59 -4.22
C SER A 84 -16.99 17.67 -3.29
N GLU A 85 -16.45 18.89 -3.35
CA GLU A 85 -16.91 20.03 -2.56
C GLU A 85 -18.30 20.51 -3.00
N TYR A 86 -18.49 20.70 -4.31
CA TYR A 86 -19.72 21.24 -4.88
C TYR A 86 -20.89 20.26 -4.78
N TYR A 87 -20.66 18.98 -5.08
CA TYR A 87 -21.71 17.95 -5.07
C TYR A 87 -21.77 17.17 -3.75
N LEU A 88 -20.94 17.52 -2.76
CA LEU A 88 -20.86 16.83 -1.47
C LEU A 88 -20.61 15.30 -1.60
N SER A 89 -19.99 14.87 -2.71
CA SER A 89 -19.69 13.47 -2.98
C SER A 89 -18.36 13.05 -2.36
N PRO A 90 -18.15 11.75 -2.05
CA PRO A 90 -16.86 11.24 -1.60
C PRO A 90 -15.73 11.65 -2.54
N LEU A 91 -14.60 12.09 -1.97
CA LEU A 91 -13.49 12.66 -2.74
C LEU A 91 -12.86 11.62 -3.67
N PHE A 92 -12.71 10.39 -3.18
CA PHE A 92 -12.15 9.32 -4.00
C PHE A 92 -13.07 8.95 -5.18
N GLU A 93 -14.40 9.00 -5.01
CA GLU A 93 -15.32 8.74 -6.12
C GLU A 93 -15.21 9.81 -7.21
N ALA A 94 -15.05 11.09 -6.83
CA ALA A 94 -14.80 12.17 -7.78
C ALA A 94 -13.46 12.00 -8.53
N VAL A 95 -12.44 11.53 -7.83
CA VAL A 95 -11.12 11.18 -8.40
C VAL A 95 -11.23 10.00 -9.36
N ALA A 96 -11.95 8.93 -8.97
CA ALA A 96 -12.08 7.67 -9.69
C ALA A 96 -12.65 7.84 -11.11
N LEU A 97 -13.56 8.81 -11.31
CA LEU A 97 -14.13 9.14 -12.62
C LEU A 97 -13.08 9.54 -13.67
N MET A 98 -11.87 9.93 -13.24
CA MET A 98 -10.80 10.40 -14.12
C MET A 98 -9.64 9.40 -14.24
N LEU A 99 -9.72 8.26 -13.55
CA LEU A 99 -8.68 7.25 -13.52
C LEU A 99 -8.75 6.34 -14.76
N PRO A 100 -7.60 5.78 -15.19
CA PRO A 100 -7.59 4.82 -16.29
C PRO A 100 -8.41 3.56 -15.95
N PRO A 101 -8.97 2.88 -16.97
CA PRO A 101 -9.76 1.67 -16.76
C PRO A 101 -8.95 0.59 -16.06
N GLY A 102 -9.57 -0.07 -15.07
CA GLY A 102 -8.93 -1.12 -14.29
C GLY A 102 -7.97 -0.61 -13.21
N PHE A 103 -8.00 0.68 -12.88
CA PHE A 103 -7.28 1.21 -11.71
C PHE A 103 -7.76 0.53 -10.42
N GLU A 104 -9.08 0.47 -10.19
CA GLU A 104 -9.69 -0.04 -8.95
C GLU A 104 -9.66 -1.57 -8.78
N ARG A 105 -8.67 -2.24 -9.40
CA ARG A 105 -8.48 -3.68 -9.20
C ARG A 105 -8.11 -3.97 -7.75
N LYS A 106 -8.57 -5.13 -7.28
CA LYS A 106 -8.24 -5.59 -5.93
C LYS A 106 -6.73 -5.73 -5.78
N THR A 107 -6.22 -5.22 -4.67
CA THR A 107 -4.84 -5.44 -4.25
C THR A 107 -4.65 -6.89 -3.85
N VAL A 108 -3.60 -7.51 -4.38
CA VAL A 108 -3.10 -8.80 -3.89
C VAL A 108 -1.79 -8.52 -3.17
N THR A 109 -1.75 -8.86 -1.89
CA THR A 109 -0.51 -8.81 -1.10
C THR A 109 0.31 -10.05 -1.41
N PHE A 110 1.58 -9.85 -1.73
CA PHE A 110 2.56 -10.91 -1.92
C PHE A 110 3.67 -10.82 -0.88
N ILE A 111 4.20 -11.97 -0.53
CA ILE A 111 5.37 -12.14 0.32
C ILE A 111 6.50 -12.65 -0.57
N SER A 112 7.65 -11.98 -0.53
CA SER A 112 8.84 -12.35 -1.28
C SER A 112 10.07 -12.36 -0.37
N THR A 113 11.13 -13.00 -0.85
CA THR A 113 12.43 -12.93 -0.19
C THR A 113 13.02 -11.52 -0.33
N PRO A 114 13.76 -11.02 0.66
CA PRO A 114 14.55 -9.80 0.51
C PRO A 114 15.61 -10.03 -0.56
N SER A 115 16.04 -8.94 -1.22
CA SER A 115 17.07 -8.98 -2.27
C SER A 115 18.47 -9.33 -1.74
N THR A 116 18.62 -9.43 -0.42
CA THR A 116 19.87 -9.79 0.26
C THR A 116 20.16 -11.28 0.13
N THR A 117 21.37 -11.61 -0.32
CA THR A 117 21.86 -12.97 -0.61
C THR A 117 22.27 -13.78 0.63
N GLN A 118 22.10 -13.24 1.83
CA GLN A 118 22.49 -13.94 3.06
C GLN A 118 21.42 -14.96 3.43
N GLU A 119 21.86 -16.21 3.67
CA GLU A 119 21.00 -17.24 4.22
C GLU A 119 20.46 -16.78 5.58
N PRO A 120 19.14 -16.80 5.79
CA PRO A 120 18.53 -16.33 7.01
C PRO A 120 18.95 -17.22 8.18
N ASP A 121 19.26 -16.63 9.33
CA ASP A 121 19.53 -17.38 10.54
C ASP A 121 18.25 -18.10 11.02
N MET A 122 18.15 -19.38 10.70
CA MET A 122 17.01 -20.25 10.99
C MET A 122 16.97 -20.76 12.44
N SER A 123 18.02 -20.48 13.24
CA SER A 123 18.21 -21.09 14.55
C SER A 123 17.13 -20.67 15.57
N SER A 124 16.65 -19.43 15.49
CA SER A 124 15.65 -18.84 16.40
C SER A 124 14.19 -19.02 15.96
N LEU A 125 13.94 -19.60 14.79
CA LEU A 125 12.60 -19.70 14.20
C LEU A 125 11.84 -20.95 14.66
N THR A 126 10.53 -20.80 14.86
CA THR A 126 9.62 -21.94 15.08
C THR A 126 9.50 -22.79 13.82
N GLN A 127 9.06 -24.05 13.98
CA GLN A 127 8.90 -24.96 12.84
C GLN A 127 7.93 -24.43 11.78
N GLU A 128 6.91 -23.69 12.20
CA GLU A 128 5.94 -23.04 11.30
C GLU A 128 6.56 -21.84 10.56
N GLN A 129 7.35 -21.02 11.25
CA GLN A 129 8.07 -19.90 10.63
C GLN A 129 9.08 -20.38 9.59
N ARG A 130 9.84 -21.44 9.89
CA ARG A 130 10.77 -22.07 8.93
C ARG A 130 10.03 -22.59 7.70
N GLY A 131 8.91 -23.29 7.89
CA GLY A 131 8.11 -23.80 6.78
C GLY A 131 7.60 -22.71 5.84
N VAL A 132 7.19 -21.55 6.39
CA VAL A 132 6.80 -20.39 5.58
C VAL A 132 8.00 -19.81 4.84
N LEU A 133 9.13 -19.63 5.52
CA LEU A 133 10.32 -19.04 4.94
C LEU A 133 10.89 -19.89 3.80
N GLU A 134 10.99 -21.20 3.99
CA GLU A 134 11.39 -22.16 2.95
C GLU A 134 10.45 -22.13 1.74
N LEU A 135 9.13 -22.03 1.98
CA LEU A 135 8.14 -21.96 0.92
C LEU A 135 8.30 -20.68 0.08
N VAL A 136 8.51 -19.53 0.75
CA VAL A 136 8.75 -18.24 0.10
C VAL A 136 10.06 -18.27 -0.69
N TRP A 137 11.13 -18.84 -0.13
CA TRP A 137 12.41 -19.02 -0.80
C TRP A 137 12.31 -19.92 -2.04
N LYS A 138 11.63 -21.06 -1.93
CA LYS A 138 11.49 -22.02 -3.03
C LYS A 138 10.64 -21.49 -4.19
N ARG A 139 9.61 -20.69 -3.90
CA ARG A 139 8.72 -20.13 -4.93
C ARG A 139 9.11 -18.72 -5.38
N GLY A 140 10.00 -18.05 -4.65
CA GLY A 140 10.37 -16.64 -4.82
C GLY A 140 9.29 -15.65 -4.39
N LYS A 141 8.01 -15.94 -4.69
CA LYS A 141 6.87 -15.09 -4.38
C LYS A 141 5.62 -15.91 -4.08
N ILE A 142 4.88 -15.55 -3.02
CA ILE A 142 3.62 -16.20 -2.66
C ILE A 142 2.57 -15.18 -2.23
N SER A 143 1.29 -15.41 -2.56
CA SER A 143 0.22 -14.51 -2.14
C SER A 143 -0.13 -14.72 -0.66
N LEU A 144 -0.51 -13.64 0.03
CA LEU A 144 -0.99 -13.70 1.41
C LEU A 144 -2.18 -14.65 1.54
N ARG A 145 -3.12 -14.61 0.59
CA ARG A 145 -4.30 -15.50 0.56
C ARG A 145 -3.91 -16.98 0.53
N GLU A 146 -2.85 -17.35 -0.17
CA GLU A 146 -2.39 -18.73 -0.24
C GLU A 146 -1.79 -19.18 1.10
N LEU A 147 -1.04 -18.30 1.78
CA LEU A 147 -0.54 -18.56 3.14
C LEU A 147 -1.68 -18.67 4.16
N GLU A 148 -2.67 -17.76 4.09
CA GLU A 148 -3.86 -17.81 4.96
C GLU A 148 -4.68 -19.09 4.77
N LYS A 149 -4.80 -19.60 3.53
CA LYS A 149 -5.48 -20.88 3.26
C LYS A 149 -4.79 -22.07 3.89
N ARG A 150 -3.46 -22.05 4.06
CA ARG A 150 -2.69 -23.16 4.63
C ARG A 150 -2.58 -23.10 6.15
N LEU A 151 -2.39 -21.92 6.71
CA LEU A 151 -2.05 -21.71 8.13
C LEU A 151 -3.20 -21.12 8.95
N GLY A 152 -4.26 -20.66 8.30
CA GLY A 152 -5.31 -19.85 8.93
C GLY A 152 -4.93 -18.37 9.02
N SER A 153 -5.93 -17.48 8.89
CA SER A 153 -5.68 -16.03 8.74
C SER A 153 -4.95 -15.39 9.93
N LYS A 154 -5.32 -15.72 11.18
CA LYS A 154 -4.67 -15.16 12.37
C LYS A 154 -3.19 -15.54 12.47
N GLN A 155 -2.89 -16.83 12.29
CA GLN A 155 -1.55 -17.37 12.47
C GLN A 155 -0.63 -16.92 11.32
N ALA A 156 -1.14 -16.91 10.08
CA ALA A 156 -0.41 -16.37 8.93
C ALA A 156 -0.01 -14.90 9.15
N LYS A 157 -0.93 -14.05 9.63
CA LYS A 157 -0.63 -12.64 9.91
C LYS A 157 0.44 -12.46 10.99
N LEU A 158 0.39 -13.25 12.06
CA LEU A 158 1.35 -13.20 13.15
C LEU A 158 2.76 -13.60 12.68
N ILE A 159 2.88 -14.75 12.01
CA ILE A 159 4.13 -15.25 11.46
C ILE A 159 4.73 -14.25 10.47
N ILE A 160 3.92 -13.72 9.55
CA ILE A 160 4.38 -12.75 8.57
C ILE A 160 4.85 -11.46 9.25
N SER A 161 4.13 -10.98 10.27
CA SER A 161 4.55 -9.78 11.01
C SER A 161 5.92 -9.97 11.67
N GLN A 162 6.15 -11.14 12.29
CA GLN A 162 7.42 -11.47 12.93
C GLN A 162 8.56 -11.59 11.91
N LEU A 163 8.35 -12.33 10.82
CA LEU A 163 9.36 -12.51 9.78
C LEU A 163 9.70 -11.20 9.05
N VAL A 164 8.72 -10.29 8.86
CA VAL A 164 8.98 -8.94 8.33
C VAL A 164 9.79 -8.11 9.33
N SER A 165 9.47 -8.16 10.63
CA SER A 165 10.22 -7.43 11.66
C SER A 165 11.67 -7.90 11.80
N GLN A 166 11.93 -9.17 11.48
CA GLN A 166 13.28 -9.76 11.43
C GLN A 166 13.99 -9.53 10.09
N GLY A 167 13.33 -8.87 9.12
CA GLY A 167 13.91 -8.60 7.80
C GLY A 167 14.09 -9.84 6.91
N LEU A 168 13.44 -10.97 7.24
CA LEU A 168 13.60 -12.25 6.53
C LEU A 168 12.69 -12.38 5.31
N ILE A 169 11.61 -11.61 5.27
CA ILE A 169 10.67 -11.51 4.15
C ILE A 169 10.26 -10.06 3.94
N VAL A 170 9.84 -9.74 2.73
CA VAL A 170 9.32 -8.42 2.36
C VAL A 170 7.88 -8.57 1.87
N LYS A 171 7.02 -7.62 2.25
CA LYS A 171 5.67 -7.49 1.71
C LYS A 171 5.72 -6.65 0.44
N GLY A 172 5.24 -7.21 -0.66
CA GLY A 172 5.00 -6.50 -1.91
C GLY A 172 3.50 -6.43 -2.22
N TYR A 173 3.11 -5.50 -3.08
CA TYR A 173 1.71 -5.27 -3.44
C TYR A 173 1.57 -5.16 -4.94
N GLU A 174 0.60 -5.90 -5.50
CA GLU A 174 0.29 -5.85 -6.92
C GLU A 174 -1.22 -5.80 -7.14
N LEU A 175 -1.62 -5.31 -8.31
CA LEU A 175 -3.00 -5.38 -8.77
C LEU A 175 -3.33 -6.80 -9.23
N GLU A 176 -4.55 -7.25 -8.96
CA GLU A 176 -5.08 -8.51 -9.50
C GLU A 176 -4.98 -8.50 -11.04
N LYS A 177 -4.54 -9.64 -11.62
CA LYS A 177 -4.47 -9.82 -13.07
C LYS A 177 -5.88 -9.91 -13.64
N ILE A 178 -6.08 -9.35 -14.85
CA ILE A 178 -7.32 -9.51 -15.63
C ILE A 178 -7.38 -10.94 -16.16
#